data_AF-A0A0S8AT85-F1
#
_entry.id   AF-A0A0S8AT85-F1
#
_cell.length_a   1.000
_cell.length_b   1.000
_cell.length_c   1.000
_cell.angle_alpha   90.00
_cell.angle_beta   90.00
_cell.angle_gamma   90.00
#
_symmetry.space_group_name_H-M   'P 1'
#
loop_
_entity.id
_entity.type
_entity.pdbx_description
1 polymer ?
#
loop_
_entity_poly.entity_id
_entity_poly.type
_entity_poly.pdbx_seq_one_letter_code
_entity_poly.pdbx_strand_id
1 'polypeptide(L)'
;GCANCHSGPLFTDQQHHVLAVPQVGPGKGEQAPWDLGRSRETGREEDAFAFRTPPLHNVTHTGPWMHDGAYSTLEATIQHHLDPAASLRNYDPAVHLQTELQDTFQDDEALIEQMLANLDPLLAEPQSLSAEEIAHLIAFLESLTDPAVAELDSVIPENVPSGLAVVD
;
A
#
# COMPACT_ATOMS: atom_id res chain seq x y z
N GLY A 1 -5.16 14.53 8.26
CA GLY A 1 -3.76 14.39 7.83
C GLY A 1 -3.20 13.04 8.25
N CYS A 2 -2.02 12.67 7.78
CA CYS A 2 -1.45 11.30 7.87
C CYS A 2 -1.46 10.71 9.30
N ALA A 3 -1.17 11.53 10.31
CA ALA A 3 -1.11 11.12 11.71
C ALA A 3 -2.48 10.72 12.32
N ASN A 4 -3.60 10.90 11.61
CA ASN A 4 -4.90 10.42 12.07
C ASN A 4 -4.98 8.88 12.07
N CYS A 5 -4.29 8.23 11.11
CA CYS A 5 -4.23 6.77 11.01
C CYS A 5 -2.81 6.26 11.38
N HIS A 6 -1.76 6.95 10.94
CA HIS A 6 -0.37 6.58 11.23
C HIS A 6 0.12 7.22 12.53
N SER A 7 -0.41 6.74 13.66
CA SER A 7 -0.17 7.31 14.98
C SER A 7 0.54 6.36 15.95
N GLY A 8 0.99 6.93 17.07
CA GLY A 8 1.62 6.18 18.15
C GLY A 8 3.00 5.62 17.82
N PRO A 9 3.59 4.81 18.72
CA PRO A 9 4.98 4.36 18.60
C PRO A 9 5.25 3.50 17.38
N LEU A 10 4.23 2.90 16.76
CA LEU A 10 4.37 2.04 15.58
C LEU A 10 3.93 2.73 14.28
N PHE A 11 3.47 3.98 14.35
CA PHE A 11 2.88 4.71 13.22
C PHE A 11 1.72 3.96 12.57
N THR A 12 0.83 3.42 13.39
CA THR A 12 -0.39 2.73 12.99
C THR A 12 -1.38 2.71 14.15
N ASP A 13 -2.64 3.03 13.85
CA ASP A 13 -3.79 2.84 14.75
C ASP A 13 -4.35 1.41 14.74
N GLN A 14 -3.80 0.55 13.86
CA GLN A 14 -4.21 -0.83 13.61
C GLN A 14 -5.67 -0.97 13.18
N GLN A 15 -6.33 0.12 12.80
CA GLN A 15 -7.68 0.12 12.25
C GLN A 15 -7.64 -0.21 10.77
N HIS A 16 -8.82 -0.39 10.17
CA HIS A 16 -8.96 -0.70 8.75
C HIS A 16 -9.65 0.46 8.05
N HIS A 17 -9.09 0.86 6.92
CA HIS A 17 -9.55 2.00 6.15
C HIS A 17 -9.58 1.66 4.67
N VAL A 18 -10.50 2.29 3.96
CA VAL A 18 -10.55 2.23 2.50
C VAL A 18 -9.79 3.45 1.97
N LEU A 19 -8.62 3.18 1.38
CA LEU A 19 -7.79 4.17 0.69
C LEU A 19 -8.05 4.13 -0.84
N ALA A 20 -8.96 3.28 -1.31
CA ALA A 20 -9.27 3.10 -2.73
C ALA A 20 -8.01 2.87 -3.61
N VAL A 21 -7.12 1.98 -3.15
CA VAL A 21 -5.89 1.61 -3.88
C VAL A 21 -6.25 0.82 -5.16
N PRO A 22 -5.70 1.15 -6.34
CA PRO A 22 -5.87 0.39 -7.57
C PRO A 22 -5.68 -1.11 -7.35
N GLN A 23 -6.57 -1.94 -7.90
CA GLN A 23 -6.50 -3.39 -7.73
C GLN A 23 -5.58 -4.01 -8.78
N VAL A 24 -4.51 -4.65 -8.34
CA VAL A 24 -3.50 -5.28 -9.19
C VAL A 24 -3.27 -6.73 -8.77
N GLY A 25 -2.96 -7.60 -9.73
CA GLY A 25 -2.61 -8.99 -9.46
C GLY A 25 -3.81 -9.94 -9.44
N PRO A 26 -3.68 -11.12 -8.81
CA PRO A 26 -4.67 -12.19 -8.90
C PRO A 26 -5.89 -12.00 -8.00
N GLY A 27 -5.92 -10.96 -7.17
CA GLY A 27 -6.93 -10.78 -6.13
C GLY A 27 -6.91 -11.90 -5.09
N LYS A 28 -8.06 -12.13 -4.45
CA LYS A 28 -8.16 -13.12 -3.36
C LYS A 28 -9.51 -13.84 -3.36
N GLY A 29 -9.48 -15.15 -3.09
CA GLY A 29 -10.68 -15.96 -2.86
C GLY A 29 -11.65 -16.04 -4.05
N GLU A 30 -12.94 -16.20 -3.75
CA GLU A 30 -14.00 -16.38 -4.77
C GLU A 30 -14.29 -15.11 -5.59
N GLN A 31 -13.84 -13.95 -5.09
CA GLN A 31 -14.02 -12.65 -5.72
C GLN A 31 -12.80 -12.20 -6.53
N ALA A 32 -11.80 -13.07 -6.68
CA ALA A 32 -10.70 -12.85 -7.61
C ALA A 32 -11.26 -12.48 -9.01
N PRO A 33 -10.68 -11.47 -9.69
CA PRO A 33 -9.37 -10.87 -9.44
C PRO A 33 -9.36 -9.72 -8.41
N TRP A 34 -10.43 -9.50 -7.65
CA TRP A 34 -10.50 -8.46 -6.61
C TRP A 34 -10.05 -8.97 -5.24
N ASP A 35 -9.44 -8.11 -4.42
CA ASP A 35 -9.27 -8.35 -2.98
C ASP A 35 -10.21 -7.44 -2.19
N LEU A 36 -11.30 -8.01 -1.68
CA LEU A 36 -12.27 -7.26 -0.88
C LEU A 36 -11.75 -6.89 0.53
N GLY A 37 -10.53 -7.28 0.90
CA GLY A 37 -9.92 -6.91 2.17
C GLY A 37 -10.72 -7.39 3.37
N ARG A 38 -11.01 -6.48 4.30
CA ARG A 38 -11.68 -6.78 5.57
C ARG A 38 -13.05 -7.44 5.43
N SER A 39 -13.83 -7.13 4.40
CA SER A 39 -15.18 -7.69 4.26
C SER A 39 -15.21 -9.20 4.07
N ARG A 40 -14.11 -9.82 3.63
CA ARG A 40 -13.98 -11.28 3.56
C ARG A 40 -14.15 -11.94 4.93
N GLU A 41 -13.69 -11.23 5.96
CA GLU A 41 -13.60 -11.73 7.32
C GLU A 41 -14.85 -11.34 8.12
N THR A 42 -15.49 -10.22 7.77
CA THR A 42 -16.69 -9.72 8.47
C THR A 42 -17.99 -10.07 7.77
N GLY A 43 -17.96 -10.33 6.46
CA GLY A 43 -19.14 -10.53 5.61
C GLY A 43 -19.95 -9.26 5.35
N ARG A 44 -19.42 -8.07 5.68
CA ARG A 44 -20.13 -6.79 5.61
C ARG A 44 -19.66 -5.96 4.43
N GLU A 45 -20.61 -5.43 3.66
CA GLU A 45 -20.31 -4.66 2.45
C GLU A 45 -19.59 -3.34 2.76
N GLU A 46 -19.91 -2.71 3.89
CA GLU A 46 -19.25 -1.48 4.33
C GLU A 46 -17.76 -1.66 4.70
N ASP A 47 -17.31 -2.90 4.88
CA ASP A 47 -15.90 -3.22 5.13
C ASP A 47 -15.11 -3.56 3.85
N ALA A 48 -15.77 -3.53 2.68
CA ALA A 48 -15.14 -3.94 1.43
C ALA A 48 -14.02 -2.96 1.05
N PHE A 49 -12.89 -3.52 0.62
CA PHE A 49 -11.64 -2.83 0.25
C PHE A 49 -10.96 -2.11 1.42
N ALA A 50 -11.39 -2.37 2.67
CA ALA A 50 -10.73 -1.83 3.84
C ALA A 50 -9.52 -2.72 4.19
N PHE A 51 -8.35 -2.09 4.33
CA PHE A 51 -7.12 -2.77 4.75
C PHE A 51 -6.60 -2.15 6.03
N ARG A 52 -5.91 -2.96 6.84
CA ARG A 52 -5.33 -2.49 8.09
C ARG A 52 -4.23 -1.47 7.81
N THR A 53 -4.23 -0.33 8.51
CA THR A 53 -3.14 0.65 8.47
C THR A 53 -1.80 -0.03 8.77
N PRO A 54 -0.85 -0.12 7.83
CA PRO A 54 0.44 -0.74 8.09
C PRO A 54 1.32 0.15 8.98
N PRO A 55 2.21 -0.42 9.82
CA PRO A 55 3.24 0.36 10.50
C PRO A 55 4.21 0.97 9.48
N LEU A 56 4.83 2.12 9.81
CA LEU A 56 5.71 2.85 8.88
C LEU A 56 7.22 2.66 9.13
N HIS A 57 7.61 1.85 10.11
CA HIS A 57 9.03 1.52 10.30
C HIS A 57 9.58 0.80 9.06
N ASN A 58 10.76 1.22 8.61
CA ASN A 58 11.44 0.69 7.41
C ASN A 58 10.66 0.85 6.10
N VAL A 59 9.60 1.69 6.06
CA VAL A 59 8.72 1.79 4.87
C VAL A 59 9.48 2.17 3.60
N THR A 60 10.59 2.88 3.70
CA THR A 60 11.44 3.26 2.55
C THR A 60 12.15 2.08 1.89
N HIS A 61 12.21 0.91 2.55
CA HIS A 61 12.87 -0.31 2.07
C HIS A 61 11.91 -1.47 1.77
N THR A 62 10.61 -1.28 1.95
CA THR A 62 9.61 -2.35 1.80
C THR A 62 8.74 -2.19 0.56
N GLY A 63 9.26 -1.51 -0.46
CA GLY A 63 8.58 -1.41 -1.75
C GLY A 63 8.49 -2.78 -2.46
N PRO A 64 7.61 -2.93 -3.46
CA PRO A 64 6.57 -1.98 -3.86
C PRO A 64 5.49 -1.81 -2.76
N TRP A 65 4.76 -0.69 -2.80
CA TRP A 65 3.90 -0.24 -1.71
C TRP A 65 2.41 -0.53 -1.95
N MET A 66 1.64 -0.39 -0.87
CA MET A 66 0.23 -0.82 -0.70
C MET A 66 0.07 -2.33 -0.51
N HIS A 67 -1.16 -2.79 -0.31
CA HIS A 67 -1.49 -4.19 0.01
C HIS A 67 -1.13 -5.19 -1.10
N ASP A 68 -1.08 -4.73 -2.35
CA ASP A 68 -0.88 -5.51 -3.56
C ASP A 68 0.32 -5.04 -4.40
N GLY A 69 1.07 -4.05 -3.91
CA GLY A 69 2.23 -3.50 -4.63
C GLY A 69 1.86 -2.54 -5.76
N ALA A 70 0.68 -1.93 -5.74
CA ALA A 70 0.21 -1.02 -6.79
C ALA A 70 1.10 0.22 -7.04
N TYR A 71 2.07 0.54 -6.19
CA TYR A 71 2.97 1.67 -6.42
C TYR A 71 4.45 1.26 -6.32
N SER A 72 5.21 1.60 -7.36
CA SER A 72 6.66 1.37 -7.44
C SER A 72 7.51 2.44 -6.75
N THR A 73 6.91 3.53 -6.26
CA THR A 73 7.60 4.60 -5.53
C THR A 73 6.81 5.05 -4.30
N LEU A 74 7.54 5.45 -3.26
CA LEU A 74 6.95 6.03 -2.05
C LEU A 74 6.32 7.41 -2.34
N GLU A 75 6.87 8.15 -3.29
CA GLU A 75 6.29 9.43 -3.72
C GLU A 75 4.91 9.24 -4.38
N ALA A 76 4.75 8.28 -5.29
CA ALA A 76 3.43 7.97 -5.87
C ALA A 76 2.45 7.46 -4.80
N THR A 77 2.94 6.70 -3.82
CA THR A 77 2.16 6.29 -2.65
C THR A 77 1.64 7.50 -1.87
N ILE A 78 2.51 8.49 -1.58
CA ILE A 78 2.11 9.73 -0.90
C ILE A 78 1.10 10.52 -1.75
N GLN A 79 1.34 10.66 -3.06
CA GLN A 79 0.42 11.35 -3.98
C GLN A 79 -0.98 10.70 -3.99
N HIS A 80 -1.06 9.37 -3.97
CA HIS A 80 -2.33 8.65 -3.85
C HIS A 80 -3.10 9.03 -2.58
N HIS A 81 -2.42 9.21 -1.45
CA HIS A 81 -3.07 9.63 -0.20
C HIS A 81 -3.60 11.07 -0.25
N LEU A 82 -3.04 11.93 -1.11
CA LEU A 82 -3.48 13.33 -1.21
C LEU A 82 -4.80 13.45 -1.95
N ASP A 83 -5.04 12.65 -2.97
CA ASP A 83 -6.32 12.59 -3.69
C ASP A 83 -6.56 11.16 -4.20
N PRO A 84 -7.11 10.26 -3.35
CA PRO A 84 -7.32 8.86 -3.74
C PRO A 84 -8.27 8.71 -4.91
N ALA A 85 -9.29 9.56 -5.00
CA ALA A 85 -10.30 9.49 -6.06
C ALA A 85 -9.69 9.85 -7.42
N ALA A 86 -8.95 10.96 -7.51
CA ALA A 86 -8.27 11.31 -8.74
C ALA A 86 -7.15 10.32 -9.09
N SER A 87 -6.42 9.83 -8.08
CA SER A 87 -5.31 8.90 -8.30
C SER A 87 -5.80 7.55 -8.83
N LEU A 88 -6.89 7.00 -8.27
CA LEU A 88 -7.50 5.77 -8.77
C LEU A 88 -8.02 5.93 -10.20
N ARG A 89 -8.76 7.01 -10.49
CA ARG A 89 -9.35 7.23 -11.83
C ARG A 89 -8.32 7.51 -12.93
N ASN A 90 -7.16 8.04 -12.57
CA ASN A 90 -6.09 8.38 -13.51
C ASN A 90 -4.88 7.45 -13.37
N TYR A 91 -5.05 6.28 -12.75
CA TYR A 91 -3.96 5.36 -12.51
C TYR A 91 -3.41 4.83 -13.84
N ASP A 92 -2.10 5.02 -14.05
CA ASP A 92 -1.40 4.51 -15.23
C ASP A 92 -0.53 3.31 -14.82
N PRO A 93 -0.92 2.06 -15.18
CA PRO A 93 -0.13 0.87 -14.85
C PRO A 93 1.25 0.91 -15.51
N ALA A 94 1.43 1.61 -16.63
CA ALA A 94 2.74 1.73 -17.28
C ALA A 94 3.73 2.59 -16.48
N VAL A 95 3.24 3.50 -15.65
CA VAL A 95 4.05 4.34 -14.75
C VAL A 95 4.34 3.64 -13.44
N HIS A 96 3.35 2.93 -12.90
CA HIS A 96 3.41 2.44 -11.52
C HIS A 96 3.79 0.96 -11.38
N LEU A 97 3.69 0.16 -12.45
CA LEU A 97 3.94 -1.28 -12.42
C LEU A 97 5.08 -1.71 -13.34
N GLN A 98 5.73 -2.79 -12.94
CA GLN A 98 6.61 -3.56 -13.84
C GLN A 98 5.79 -4.11 -15.01
N THR A 99 6.41 -4.24 -16.18
CA THR A 99 5.73 -4.64 -17.42
C THR A 99 4.94 -5.94 -17.28
N GLU A 100 5.46 -6.90 -16.53
CA GLU A 100 4.85 -8.21 -16.30
C GLU A 100 3.55 -8.15 -15.48
N LEU A 101 3.33 -7.04 -14.75
CA LEU A 101 2.16 -6.85 -13.89
C LEU A 101 1.10 -5.93 -14.51
N GLN A 102 1.41 -5.23 -15.60
CA GLN A 102 0.49 -4.25 -16.20
C GLN A 102 -0.83 -4.88 -16.64
N ASP A 103 -0.79 -6.10 -17.20
CA ASP A 103 -1.99 -6.84 -17.63
C ASP A 103 -2.85 -7.37 -16.46
N THR A 104 -2.39 -7.20 -15.22
CA THR A 104 -3.13 -7.63 -14.02
C THR A 104 -3.92 -6.49 -13.36
N PHE A 105 -3.77 -5.26 -13.84
CA PHE A 105 -4.55 -4.11 -13.38
C PHE A 105 -6.04 -4.29 -13.73
N GLN A 106 -6.90 -4.00 -12.75
CA GLN A 106 -8.35 -4.09 -12.89
C GLN A 106 -8.96 -2.69 -13.05
N ASP A 107 -9.40 -2.36 -14.27
CA ASP A 107 -10.02 -1.08 -14.65
C ASP A 107 -11.54 -1.23 -14.84
N ASP A 108 -12.22 -1.71 -13.78
CA ASP A 108 -13.68 -1.85 -13.78
C ASP A 108 -14.33 -0.63 -13.13
N GLU A 109 -15.10 0.14 -13.89
CA GLU A 109 -15.75 1.36 -13.40
C GLU A 109 -16.73 1.10 -12.24
N ALA A 110 -17.44 -0.03 -12.24
CA ALA A 110 -18.37 -0.36 -11.16
C ALA A 110 -17.61 -0.68 -9.87
N LEU A 111 -16.44 -1.33 -9.98
CA LEU A 111 -15.53 -1.56 -8.88
C LEU A 111 -14.98 -0.23 -8.33
N ILE A 112 -14.51 0.66 -9.21
CA ILE A 112 -14.01 1.99 -8.84
C ILE A 112 -15.08 2.75 -8.07
N GLU A 113 -16.32 2.79 -8.56
CA GLU A 113 -17.43 3.45 -7.86
C GLU A 113 -17.71 2.82 -6.49
N GLN A 114 -17.63 1.49 -6.36
CA GLN A 114 -17.81 0.82 -5.08
C GLN A 114 -16.68 1.17 -4.09
N MET A 115 -15.43 1.18 -4.54
CA MET A 115 -14.28 1.56 -3.72
C MET A 115 -14.39 3.02 -3.24
N LEU A 116 -14.81 3.93 -4.13
CA LEU A 116 -14.99 5.34 -3.79
C LEU A 116 -16.22 5.57 -2.90
N ALA A 117 -17.29 4.78 -3.04
CA ALA A 117 -18.44 4.84 -2.14
C ALA A 117 -18.09 4.43 -0.70
N ASN A 118 -17.12 3.52 -0.56
CA ASN A 118 -16.61 3.08 0.75
C ASN A 118 -15.38 3.85 1.24
N LEU A 119 -14.90 4.86 0.49
CA LEU A 119 -13.70 5.62 0.83
C LEU A 119 -13.77 6.16 2.26
N ASP A 120 -12.65 6.08 2.98
CA ASP A 120 -12.62 6.60 4.35
C ASP A 120 -12.94 8.11 4.37
N PRO A 121 -13.90 8.58 5.19
CA PRO A 121 -14.28 9.98 5.25
C PRO A 121 -13.13 10.95 5.55
N LEU A 122 -12.06 10.49 6.20
CA LEU A 122 -10.87 11.31 6.46
C LEU A 122 -10.05 11.60 5.19
N LEU A 123 -10.33 10.89 4.09
CA LEU A 123 -9.67 10.98 2.79
C LEU A 123 -10.58 11.54 1.68
N ALA A 124 -11.84 11.86 2.01
CA ALA A 124 -12.81 12.34 1.04
C ALA A 124 -12.48 13.73 0.46
N GLU A 125 -11.75 14.55 1.22
CA GLU A 125 -11.36 15.90 0.81
C GLU A 125 -9.91 15.92 0.32
N PRO A 126 -9.67 16.19 -0.98
CA PRO A 126 -8.33 16.25 -1.54
C PRO A 126 -7.43 17.24 -0.80
N GLN A 127 -6.18 16.84 -0.62
CA GLN A 127 -5.12 17.64 -0.05
C GLN A 127 -4.11 18.02 -1.13
N SER A 128 -3.42 19.13 -0.92
CA SER A 128 -2.34 19.55 -1.82
C SER A 128 -1.08 19.78 -1.01
N LEU A 129 0.01 19.14 -1.41
CA LEU A 129 1.35 19.40 -0.89
C LEU A 129 2.25 19.83 -2.04
N SER A 130 3.17 20.74 -1.75
CA SER A 130 4.27 21.07 -2.66
C SER A 130 5.27 19.91 -2.75
N ALA A 131 6.09 19.91 -3.79
CA ALA A 131 7.19 18.95 -3.93
C ALA A 131 8.17 19.00 -2.73
N GLU A 132 8.37 20.18 -2.15
CA GLU A 132 9.21 20.36 -0.95
C GLU A 132 8.57 19.70 0.28
N GLU A 133 7.26 19.83 0.47
CA GLU A 133 6.54 19.16 1.56
C GLU A 133 6.52 17.65 1.40
N ILE A 134 6.36 17.14 0.16
CA ILE A 134 6.49 15.70 -0.12
C ILE A 134 7.91 15.22 0.21
N ALA A 135 8.94 15.98 -0.17
CA ALA A 135 10.33 15.65 0.17
C ALA A 135 10.56 15.63 1.69
N HIS A 136 9.97 16.56 2.44
CA HIS A 136 10.02 16.54 3.90
C HIS A 136 9.32 15.32 4.51
N LEU A 137 8.19 14.88 3.94
CA LEU A 137 7.53 13.64 4.36
C LEU A 137 8.43 12.42 4.10
N ILE A 138 9.04 12.34 2.92
CA ILE A 138 9.96 11.25 2.59
C ILE A 138 11.16 11.24 3.54
N ALA A 139 11.79 12.39 3.80
CA ALA A 139 12.89 12.51 4.75
C ALA A 139 12.48 12.09 6.17
N PHE A 140 11.25 12.41 6.59
CA PHE A 140 10.71 11.92 7.85
C PHE A 140 10.55 10.39 7.85
N LEU A 141 10.01 9.80 6.79
CA LEU A 141 9.86 8.34 6.67
C LEU A 141 11.22 7.62 6.64
N GLU A 142 12.23 8.21 6.00
CA GLU A 142 13.61 7.71 6.02
C GLU A 142 14.15 7.63 7.45
N SER A 143 13.83 8.61 8.31
CA SER A 143 14.23 8.60 9.72
C SER A 143 13.64 7.45 10.54
N LEU A 144 12.61 6.76 10.03
CA LEU A 144 11.99 5.58 10.65
C LEU A 144 12.67 4.26 10.23
N THR A 145 13.78 4.34 9.51
CA THR A 145 14.54 3.19 9.03
C THR A 145 15.57 2.75 10.06
N ASP A 146 15.54 1.48 10.44
CA ASP A 146 16.65 0.86 11.15
C ASP A 146 17.82 0.70 10.16
N PRO A 147 19.01 1.27 10.44
CA PRO A 147 20.16 1.17 9.55
C PRO A 147 20.57 -0.27 9.20
N ALA A 148 20.24 -1.25 10.06
CA ALA A 148 20.52 -2.66 9.80
C ALA A 148 19.74 -3.22 8.60
N VAL A 149 18.62 -2.61 8.19
CA VAL A 149 17.84 -3.04 7.03
C VAL A 149 18.59 -2.82 5.71
N ALA A 150 19.58 -1.93 5.68
CA ALA A 150 20.43 -1.77 4.51
C ALA A 150 21.32 -2.99 4.23
N GLU A 151 21.60 -3.82 5.24
CA GLU A 151 22.57 -4.92 5.20
C GLU A 151 21.96 -6.23 5.75
N LEU A 152 20.95 -6.75 5.04
CA LEU A 152 20.24 -7.99 5.42
C LEU A 152 21.06 -9.27 5.15
N ASP A 153 22.18 -9.18 4.44
CA ASP A 153 23.04 -10.34 4.18
C ASP A 153 23.52 -11.01 5.48
N SER A 154 23.69 -10.20 6.53
CA SER A 154 24.07 -10.66 7.87
C SER A 154 23.02 -11.53 8.56
N VAL A 155 21.76 -11.51 8.11
CA VAL A 155 20.67 -12.34 8.66
C VAL A 155 20.36 -13.58 7.82
N ILE A 156 21.04 -13.77 6.68
CA ILE A 156 20.92 -14.98 5.88
C ILE A 156 21.66 -16.13 6.60
N PRO A 157 20.97 -17.20 7.01
CA PRO A 157 21.64 -18.32 7.67
C PRO A 157 22.51 -19.09 6.67
N GLU A 158 23.60 -19.70 7.14
CA GLU A 158 24.44 -20.55 6.27
C GLU A 158 23.66 -21.75 5.71
N ASN A 159 22.71 -22.28 6.49
CA ASN A 159 21.92 -23.45 6.13
C ASN A 159 20.44 -23.23 6.45
N VAL A 160 19.56 -23.77 5.60
CA VAL A 160 18.14 -23.90 5.92
C VAL A 160 17.92 -24.97 7.00
N PRO A 161 16.76 -25.00 7.70
CA PRO A 161 16.49 -25.99 8.76
C PRO A 161 16.63 -27.47 8.34
N SER A 162 16.58 -27.79 7.04
CA SER A 162 16.86 -29.13 6.52
C SER A 162 18.34 -29.50 6.46
N GLY A 163 19.25 -28.57 6.80
CA GLY A 163 20.70 -28.74 6.77
C GLY A 163 21.36 -28.55 5.40
N LEU A 164 20.62 -28.06 4.40
CA LEU A 164 21.17 -27.68 3.11
C LEU A 164 21.71 -26.25 3.17
N ALA A 165 22.82 -26.00 2.47
CA ALA A 165 23.38 -24.65 2.37
C ALA A 165 22.41 -23.71 1.64
N VAL A 166 22.38 -22.44 2.04
CA VAL A 166 21.57 -21.40 1.37
C VAL A 166 22.24 -20.90 0.09
N VAL A 167 23.57 -20.99 0.02
CA VAL A 167 24.40 -20.67 -1.15
C VAL A 167 25.18 -21.91 -1.56
N ASP A 168 25.18 -22.20 -2.86
CA ASP A 168 26.04 -23.23 -3.48
C ASP A 168 27.52 -22.82 -3.44
#